data_AF-A0AAN5CXI4-F1
#
_entry.id   AF-A0AAN5CXI4-F1
#
_cell.length_a   1.000
_cell.length_b   1.000
_cell.length_c   1.000
_cell.angle_alpha   90.00
_cell.angle_beta   90.00
_cell.angle_gamma   90.00
#
_symmetry.space_group_name_H-M   'P 1'
#
loop_
_entity.id
_entity.type
_entity.pdbx_description
1 polymer ?
#
loop_
_entity_poly.entity_id
_entity_poly.type
_entity_poly.pdbx_seq_one_letter_code
_entity_poly.pdbx_strand_id
1 'polypeptide(L)'
;MKMKKKVLVTHHGLKSYLLLDAIASANTFACILIAMIIQLVIELRHGMSTASRKTKVYQTRAVRSLILQGVIPSLFFLLPAVCPRILSTRSFPRHRCDCKRKASTVSILCVNVLSLHALAHSLTVLACSPAYRKIALNIIRKALYGI
;
A
#
# COMPACT_ATOMS: atom_id res chain seq x y z
N MET A 1 -24.34 -42.91 -1.79
CA MET A 1 -23.59 -41.83 -1.10
C MET A 1 -22.45 -41.21 -1.94
N LYS A 2 -22.60 -41.02 -3.28
CA LYS A 2 -21.55 -40.46 -4.18
C LYS A 2 -21.82 -39.02 -4.65
N MET A 3 -23.02 -38.46 -4.44
CA MET A 3 -23.38 -37.13 -4.96
C MET A 3 -22.75 -35.95 -4.19
N LYS A 4 -22.46 -36.08 -2.88
CA LYS A 4 -21.88 -34.98 -2.09
C LYS A 4 -20.45 -34.58 -2.50
N LYS A 5 -19.67 -35.49 -3.11
CA LYS A 5 -18.28 -35.20 -3.54
C LYS A 5 -18.20 -34.33 -4.80
N LYS A 6 -19.14 -34.46 -5.76
CA LYS A 6 -19.11 -33.69 -7.01
C LYS A 6 -19.44 -32.21 -6.80
N VAL A 7 -20.36 -31.89 -5.87
CA VAL A 7 -20.75 -30.51 -5.53
C VAL A 7 -19.62 -29.78 -4.80
N LEU A 8 -18.84 -30.48 -3.97
CA LEU A 8 -17.73 -29.87 -3.22
C LEU A 8 -16.55 -29.49 -4.13
N VAL A 9 -16.27 -30.29 -5.17
CA VAL A 9 -15.18 -30.04 -6.13
C VAL A 9 -15.49 -28.86 -7.05
N THR A 10 -16.75 -28.69 -7.46
CA THR A 10 -17.18 -27.57 -8.31
C THR A 10 -17.14 -26.23 -7.56
N HIS A 11 -17.50 -26.21 -6.27
CA HIS A 11 -17.39 -25.00 -5.45
C HIS A 11 -15.94 -24.55 -5.20
N HIS A 12 -14.98 -25.49 -5.11
CA HIS A 12 -13.56 -25.16 -4.97
C HIS A 12 -12.94 -24.60 -6.26
N GLY A 13 -13.32 -25.17 -7.41
CA GLY A 13 -12.90 -24.65 -8.72
C GLY A 13 -13.40 -23.22 -8.95
N LEU A 14 -14.71 -22.99 -8.78
CA LEU A 14 -15.34 -21.69 -9.03
C LEU A 14 -14.78 -20.56 -8.14
N LYS A 15 -14.53 -20.84 -6.86
CA LYS A 15 -13.88 -19.88 -5.94
C LYS A 15 -12.45 -19.53 -6.36
N SER A 16 -11.73 -20.49 -6.95
CA SER A 16 -10.34 -20.28 -7.39
C SER A 16 -10.28 -19.37 -8.61
N TYR A 17 -11.20 -19.52 -9.58
CA TYR A 17 -11.29 -18.64 -10.76
C TYR A 17 -11.67 -17.21 -10.39
N LEU A 18 -12.70 -17.01 -9.55
CA LEU A 18 -13.10 -15.68 -9.08
C LEU A 18 -11.97 -14.95 -8.34
N LEU A 19 -11.17 -15.69 -7.57
CA LEU A 19 -10.05 -15.13 -6.81
C LEU A 19 -8.88 -14.75 -7.73
N LEU A 20 -8.62 -15.53 -8.78
CA LEU A 20 -7.63 -15.19 -9.81
C LEU A 20 -8.05 -13.95 -10.62
N ASP A 21 -9.32 -13.85 -11.02
CA ASP A 21 -9.84 -12.68 -11.73
C ASP A 21 -9.74 -11.42 -10.87
N ALA A 22 -10.09 -11.50 -9.58
CA ALA A 22 -9.97 -10.37 -8.65
C ALA A 22 -8.52 -9.90 -8.46
N ILE A 23 -7.57 -10.85 -8.39
CA ILE A 23 -6.14 -10.52 -8.30
C ILE A 23 -5.65 -9.90 -9.61
N ALA A 24 -6.05 -10.47 -10.76
CA ALA A 24 -5.69 -9.95 -12.07
C ALA A 24 -6.22 -8.52 -12.27
N SER A 25 -7.49 -8.25 -11.93
CA SER A 25 -8.07 -6.92 -12.03
C SER A 25 -7.39 -5.91 -11.10
N ALA A 26 -7.05 -6.31 -9.87
CA ALA A 26 -6.34 -5.44 -8.94
C ALA A 26 -4.93 -5.09 -9.44
N ASN A 27 -4.21 -6.07 -9.98
CA ASN A 27 -2.87 -5.84 -10.56
C ASN A 27 -2.93 -4.93 -11.79
N THR A 28 -3.89 -5.14 -12.69
CA THR A 28 -4.07 -4.28 -13.87
C THR A 28 -4.36 -2.84 -13.47
N PHE A 29 -5.24 -2.63 -12.49
CA PHE A 29 -5.54 -1.30 -11.97
C PHE A 29 -4.31 -0.63 -11.35
N ALA A 30 -3.51 -1.38 -10.58
CA ALA A 30 -2.25 -0.88 -10.03
C ALA A 30 -1.27 -0.46 -11.12
N CYS A 31 -1.12 -1.23 -12.20
CA CYS A 31 -0.27 -0.89 -13.32
C CYS A 31 -0.70 0.41 -14.01
N ILE A 32 -2.00 0.61 -14.23
CA ILE A 32 -2.55 1.82 -14.85
C ILE A 32 -2.25 3.05 -13.97
N LEU A 33 -2.47 2.94 -12.65
CA LEU A 33 -2.16 4.02 -11.72
C LEU A 33 -0.67 4.38 -11.74
N ILE A 34 0.21 3.39 -11.76
CA ILE A 34 1.66 3.60 -11.85
C ILE A 34 2.00 4.32 -13.17
N ALA A 35 1.44 3.87 -14.29
CA ALA A 35 1.66 4.49 -15.60
C ALA A 35 1.21 5.97 -15.61
N MET A 36 0.03 6.27 -15.06
CA MET A 36 -0.46 7.65 -14.93
C MET A 36 0.48 8.53 -14.07
N ILE A 37 0.97 8.01 -12.95
CA ILE A 37 1.91 8.74 -12.08
C ILE A 37 3.22 9.00 -12.83
N ILE A 38 3.76 8.00 -13.54
CA ILE A 38 4.99 8.16 -14.33
C ILE A 38 4.80 9.24 -15.39
N GLN A 39 3.71 9.18 -16.14
CA GLN A 39 3.39 10.15 -17.19
C GLN A 39 3.30 11.57 -16.61
N LEU A 40 2.60 11.73 -15.48
CA LEU A 40 2.48 13.01 -14.79
C LEU A 40 3.84 13.55 -14.33
N VAL A 41 4.74 12.69 -13.84
CA VAL A 41 6.10 13.10 -13.46
C VAL A 41 6.94 13.52 -14.66
N ILE A 42 6.83 12.81 -15.78
CA ILE A 42 7.54 13.15 -17.02
C ILE A 42 7.05 14.50 -17.54
N GLU A 43 5.74 14.71 -17.60
CA GLU A 43 5.14 15.96 -18.06
C GLU A 43 5.51 17.14 -17.16
N LEU A 44 5.48 16.94 -15.83
CA LEU A 44 5.95 17.94 -14.86
C LEU A 44 7.43 18.28 -15.07
N ARG A 45 8.30 17.28 -15.27
CA ARG A 45 9.73 17.51 -15.52
C ARG A 45 9.96 18.27 -16.83
N HIS A 46 9.21 17.93 -17.87
CA HIS A 46 9.30 18.59 -19.16
C HIS A 46 8.85 20.05 -19.08
N GLY A 47 7.67 20.31 -18.50
CA GLY A 47 7.15 21.67 -18.28
C GLY A 47 7.98 22.49 -17.30
N MET A 48 8.70 21.84 -16.38
CA MET A 48 9.64 22.50 -15.48
C MET A 48 10.90 23.01 -16.18
N SER A 49 11.28 22.48 -17.35
CA SER A 49 12.52 22.84 -18.06
C SER A 49 12.68 24.36 -18.20
N THR A 50 11.61 25.02 -18.66
CA THR A 50 11.52 26.46 -18.93
C THR A 50 11.08 27.30 -17.72
N ALA A 51 10.76 26.67 -16.59
CA ALA A 51 10.20 27.37 -15.44
C ALA A 51 11.26 28.07 -14.57
N SER A 52 10.83 29.13 -13.88
CA SER A 52 11.67 29.88 -12.92
C SER A 52 12.18 29.00 -11.76
N ARG A 53 13.29 29.39 -11.15
CA ARG A 53 13.91 28.66 -10.02
C ARG A 53 12.94 28.47 -8.84
N LYS A 54 12.07 29.45 -8.55
CA LYS A 54 11.05 29.35 -7.50
C LYS A 54 10.01 28.28 -7.85
N THR A 55 9.51 28.29 -9.08
CA THR A 55 8.51 27.31 -9.57
C THR A 55 9.05 25.88 -9.53
N LYS A 56 10.30 25.67 -9.96
CA LYS A 56 10.98 24.35 -9.91
C LYS A 56 10.99 23.76 -8.50
N VAL A 57 11.27 24.56 -7.47
CA VAL A 57 11.29 24.10 -6.07
C VAL A 57 9.89 23.71 -5.59
N TYR A 58 8.86 24.48 -5.93
CA TYR A 58 7.47 24.15 -5.58
C TYR A 58 7.01 22.87 -6.25
N GLN A 59 7.22 22.73 -7.56
CA GLN A 59 6.81 21.54 -8.32
C GLN A 59 7.58 20.29 -7.92
N THR A 60 8.90 20.40 -7.64
CA THR A 60 9.69 19.26 -7.12
C THR A 60 9.14 18.77 -5.77
N ARG A 61 8.70 19.68 -4.90
CA ARG A 61 8.06 19.32 -3.63
C ARG A 61 6.71 18.65 -3.84
N ALA A 62 5.90 19.13 -4.78
CA ALA A 62 4.62 18.52 -5.11
C ALA A 62 4.80 17.09 -5.68
N VAL A 63 5.75 16.89 -6.58
CA VAL A 63 6.09 15.56 -7.11
C VAL A 63 6.56 14.62 -6.00
N ARG A 64 7.47 15.09 -5.12
CA ARG A 64 7.93 14.28 -3.99
C ARG A 64 6.78 13.92 -3.04
N SER A 65 5.87 14.86 -2.80
CA SER A 65 4.64 14.66 -2.04
C SER A 65 3.78 13.56 -2.66
N LEU A 66 3.54 13.63 -3.97
CA LEU A 66 2.74 12.66 -4.71
C LEU A 66 3.36 11.25 -4.64
N ILE A 67 4.68 11.15 -4.82
CA ILE A 67 5.39 9.87 -4.72
C ILE A 67 5.23 9.28 -3.31
N LEU A 68 5.40 10.08 -2.25
CA LEU A 68 5.24 9.60 -0.88
C LEU A 68 3.81 9.15 -0.60
N GLN A 69 2.81 9.91 -1.07
CA GLN A 69 1.38 9.55 -0.97
C GLN A 69 1.03 8.26 -1.71
N GLY A 70 1.73 7.92 -2.80
CA GLY A 70 1.55 6.63 -3.47
C GLY A 70 2.28 5.49 -2.77
N VAL A 71 3.57 5.70 -2.46
CA VAL A 71 4.47 4.64 -1.98
C VAL A 71 4.11 4.19 -0.57
N ILE A 72 3.86 5.11 0.37
CA ILE A 72 3.62 4.75 1.77
C ILE A 72 2.36 3.88 1.89
N PRO A 73 1.17 4.30 1.43
CA PRO A 73 -0.03 3.47 1.49
C PRO A 73 0.11 2.13 0.77
N SER A 74 0.78 2.13 -0.40
CA SER A 74 1.04 0.91 -1.15
C SER A 74 1.90 -0.08 -0.36
N LEU A 75 2.88 0.40 0.42
CA LEU A 75 3.72 -0.46 1.27
C LEU A 75 2.90 -1.14 2.38
N PHE A 76 2.00 -0.39 3.01
CA PHE A 76 1.08 -0.89 4.04
C PHE A 76 0.05 -1.88 3.49
N PHE A 77 -0.21 -1.87 2.17
CA PHE A 77 -1.05 -2.86 1.50
C PHE A 77 -0.27 -4.09 1.02
N LEU A 78 0.94 -3.88 0.46
CA LEU A 78 1.76 -4.93 -0.12
C LEU A 78 2.31 -5.89 0.96
N LEU A 79 2.73 -5.35 2.11
CA LEU A 79 3.28 -6.14 3.22
C LEU A 79 2.28 -7.20 3.72
N PRO A 80 1.03 -6.85 4.10
CA PRO A 80 0.00 -7.83 4.47
C PRO A 80 -0.33 -8.84 3.38
N ALA A 81 -0.22 -8.48 2.11
CA ALA A 81 -0.53 -9.37 0.98
C ALA A 81 0.58 -10.40 0.71
N VAL A 82 1.84 -10.01 0.89
CA VAL A 82 3.03 -10.83 0.56
C VAL A 82 3.45 -11.72 1.74
N CYS A 83 3.40 -11.21 2.98
CA CYS A 83 3.88 -11.93 4.16
C CYS A 83 3.22 -13.32 4.35
N PRO A 84 1.88 -13.49 4.27
CA PRO A 84 1.24 -14.78 4.42
C PRO A 84 1.57 -15.76 3.29
N ARG A 85 1.77 -15.25 2.06
CA ARG A 85 2.15 -16.08 0.90
C ARG A 85 3.54 -16.67 1.06
N ILE A 86 4.53 -15.85 1.44
CA ILE A 86 5.90 -16.30 1.69
C ILE A 86 5.94 -17.32 2.84
N LEU A 87 5.17 -17.07 3.90
CA LEU A 87 5.10 -18.00 5.03
C LEU A 87 4.50 -19.34 4.58
N SER A 88 3.45 -19.32 3.76
CA SER A 88 2.78 -20.54 3.29
C SER A 88 3.65 -21.36 2.35
N THR A 89 4.43 -20.73 1.46
CA THR A 89 5.32 -21.44 0.53
C THR A 89 6.57 -22.00 1.20
N ARG A 90 7.08 -21.35 2.26
CA ARG A 90 8.22 -21.84 3.04
C ARG A 90 7.88 -22.88 4.11
N SER A 91 6.60 -23.13 4.40
CA SER A 91 6.15 -24.00 5.51
C SER A 91 5.98 -25.49 5.17
N PHE A 92 6.43 -25.97 4.00
CA PHE A 92 6.43 -27.41 3.65
C PHE A 92 7.86 -28.01 3.80
N PRO A 93 8.11 -29.18 4.44
CA PRO A 93 7.29 -30.04 5.29
C PRO A 93 7.95 -30.38 6.67
N ARG A 94 8.68 -29.47 7.35
CA ARG A 94 9.50 -29.87 8.53
C ARG A 94 8.97 -29.64 9.95
N HIS A 95 7.96 -28.80 10.22
CA HIS A 95 7.36 -28.73 11.58
C HIS A 95 5.92 -28.17 11.55
N ARG A 96 4.91 -29.04 11.64
CA ARG A 96 3.49 -28.68 11.45
C ARG A 96 2.83 -27.96 12.64
N CYS A 97 3.38 -28.03 13.86
CA CYS A 97 2.77 -27.40 15.04
C CYS A 97 3.19 -25.94 15.24
N ASP A 98 4.48 -25.62 15.18
CA ASP A 98 4.95 -24.24 15.37
C ASP A 98 4.60 -23.30 14.21
N CYS A 99 4.54 -23.82 12.98
CA CYS A 99 4.17 -23.01 11.82
C CYS A 99 2.73 -22.48 11.89
N LYS A 100 1.79 -23.23 12.49
CA LYS A 100 0.39 -22.78 12.62
C LYS A 100 0.27 -21.58 13.56
N ARG A 101 1.01 -21.60 14.68
CA ARG A 101 1.03 -20.49 15.65
C ARG A 101 1.69 -19.25 15.03
N LYS A 102 2.84 -19.42 14.37
CA LYS A 102 3.52 -18.32 13.65
C LYS A 102 2.66 -17.72 12.53
N ALA A 103 1.99 -18.56 11.74
CA ALA A 103 1.08 -18.10 10.69
C ALA A 103 -0.09 -17.29 11.25
N SER A 104 -0.69 -17.73 12.36
CA SER A 104 -1.76 -17.00 13.03
C SER A 104 -1.29 -15.64 13.55
N THR A 105 -0.14 -15.57 14.23
CA THR A 105 0.41 -14.32 14.74
C THR A 105 0.75 -13.35 13.59
N VAL A 106 1.36 -13.84 12.51
CA VAL A 106 1.66 -13.04 11.32
C VAL A 106 0.38 -12.54 10.67
N SER A 107 -0.67 -13.36 10.60
CA SER A 107 -1.95 -12.93 10.02
C SER A 107 -2.61 -11.82 10.84
N ILE A 108 -2.60 -11.91 12.17
CA ILE A 108 -3.12 -10.85 13.05
C ILE A 108 -2.31 -9.56 12.86
N LEU A 109 -0.98 -9.68 12.82
CA LEU A 109 -0.10 -8.54 12.57
C LEU A 109 -0.39 -7.88 11.21
N CYS A 110 -0.62 -8.68 10.16
CA CYS A 110 -0.96 -8.19 8.83
C CYS A 110 -2.29 -7.41 8.81
N VAL A 111 -3.32 -7.89 9.52
CA VAL A 111 -4.61 -7.18 9.65
C VAL A 111 -4.43 -5.85 10.39
N ASN A 112 -3.63 -5.84 11.45
CA ASN A 112 -3.32 -4.60 12.18
C ASN A 112 -2.58 -3.59 11.29
N VAL A 113 -1.57 -4.04 10.53
CA VAL A 113 -0.86 -3.20 9.55
C VAL A 113 -1.82 -2.67 8.47
N LEU A 114 -2.76 -3.49 8.00
CA LEU A 114 -3.77 -3.05 7.04
C LEU A 114 -4.69 -1.98 7.64
N SER A 115 -5.11 -2.11 8.91
CA SER A 115 -5.93 -1.09 9.57
C SER A 115 -5.19 0.24 9.75
N LEU A 116 -3.86 0.18 9.91
CA LEU A 116 -2.99 1.37 9.96
C LEU A 116 -2.82 2.04 8.59
N HIS A 117 -3.20 1.41 7.47
CA HIS A 117 -3.12 2.02 6.14
C HIS A 117 -3.88 3.35 6.11
N ALA A 118 -5.13 3.40 6.59
CA ALA A 118 -5.94 4.61 6.52
C ALA A 118 -5.28 5.76 7.31
N LEU A 119 -4.70 5.46 8.47
CA LEU A 119 -3.94 6.41 9.27
C LEU A 119 -2.65 6.85 8.58
N ALA A 120 -1.88 5.91 8.03
CA ALA A 120 -0.66 6.19 7.30
C ALA A 120 -0.92 7.04 6.04
N HIS A 121 -2.01 6.77 5.33
CA HIS A 121 -2.46 7.56 4.18
C HIS A 121 -2.79 8.99 4.59
N SER A 122 -3.63 9.16 5.62
CA SER A 122 -3.99 10.48 6.15
C SER A 122 -2.77 11.25 6.64
N LEU A 123 -1.86 10.62 7.40
CA LEU A 123 -0.61 11.22 7.86
C LEU A 123 0.32 11.59 6.70
N THR A 124 0.36 10.79 5.64
CA THR A 124 1.18 11.07 4.47
C THR A 124 0.64 12.28 3.71
N VAL A 125 -0.68 12.37 3.50
CA VAL A 125 -1.33 13.57 2.93
C VAL A 125 -1.02 14.81 3.78
N LEU A 126 -1.14 14.67 5.10
CA LEU A 126 -0.86 15.72 6.07
C LEU A 126 0.60 16.21 5.97
N ALA A 127 1.56 15.29 6.05
CA ALA A 127 2.99 15.58 6.04
C ALA A 127 3.45 16.17 4.70
N CYS A 128 2.81 15.74 3.61
CA CYS A 128 3.13 16.18 2.27
C CYS A 128 2.49 17.53 1.91
N SER A 129 1.42 17.95 2.61
CA SER A 129 0.80 19.25 2.41
C SER A 129 1.63 20.38 3.03
N PRO A 130 2.11 21.35 2.23
CA PRO A 130 2.97 22.44 2.72
C PRO A 130 2.26 23.38 3.70
N ALA A 131 0.93 23.51 3.60
CA ALA A 131 0.13 24.26 4.57
C ALA A 131 0.14 23.56 5.94
N TYR A 132 -0.04 22.24 5.94
CA TYR A 132 -0.10 21.47 7.17
C TYR A 132 1.25 21.33 7.86
N ARG A 133 2.35 21.28 7.11
CA ARG A 133 3.70 21.32 7.69
C ARG A 133 3.94 22.57 8.55
N LYS A 134 3.44 23.73 8.12
CA LYS A 134 3.56 24.97 8.91
C LYS A 134 2.74 24.89 10.20
N ILE A 135 1.52 24.37 10.09
CA ILE A 135 0.62 24.19 11.24
C ILE A 135 1.22 23.19 12.23
N ALA A 136 1.65 22.01 11.77
CA ALA A 136 2.25 20.99 12.62
C ALA A 136 3.52 21.49 13.33
N LEU A 137 4.42 22.17 12.61
CA LEU A 137 5.60 22.78 13.22
C LEU A 137 5.25 23.86 14.23
N ASN A 138 4.22 24.66 13.97
CA ASN A 138 3.74 25.65 14.94
C ASN A 138 3.15 24.98 16.18
N ILE A 139 2.33 23.93 16.04
CA ILE A 139 1.78 23.17 17.17
C ILE A 139 2.90 22.51 17.98
N ILE A 140 3.87 21.87 17.32
CA ILE A 140 5.03 21.24 17.96
C ILE A 140 5.87 22.28 18.69
N ARG A 141 6.12 23.44 18.08
CA ARG A 141 6.81 24.55 18.75
C ARG A 141 6.00 25.07 19.93
N LYS A 142 4.68 25.17 19.81
CA LYS A 142 3.79 25.56 20.91
C LYS A 142 3.89 24.59 22.09
N ALA A 143 3.88 23.30 21.80
CA ALA A 143 3.98 22.24 22.80
C ALA A 143 5.36 22.13 23.44
N LEU A 144 6.44 22.35 22.67
CA LEU A 144 7.82 22.27 23.16
C LEU A 144 8.29 23.54 23.88
N TYR A 145 7.87 24.71 23.42
CA TYR A 145 8.34 26.01 23.95
C TYR A 145 7.31 26.71 24.83
N GLY A 146 6.07 26.21 24.93
CA GLY A 146 5.07 26.74 25.87
C GLY A 146 4.60 28.18 25.61
N ILE A 147 4.82 28.72 24.40
CA ILE A 147 4.34 30.06 23.97
C ILE A 147 3.00 29.93 23.26
#